data_AF-A0AAD4XAK2-F1
#
_entry.id   AF-A0AAD4XAK2-F1
#
_cell.length_a   1.000
_cell.length_b   1.000
_cell.length_c   1.000
_cell.angle_alpha   90.00
_cell.angle_beta   90.00
_cell.angle_gamma   90.00
#
_symmetry.space_group_name_H-M   'P 1'
#
loop_
_entity.id
_entity.type
_entity.pdbx_description
1 polymer ?
#
loop_
_entity_poly.entity_id
_entity_poly.type
_entity_poly.pdbx_seq_one_letter_code
_entity_poly.pdbx_strand_id
1 'polypeptide(L)'
;MEVFVFGWRIIVGSVIGFFGGALGSIGGGGGGGIFVPMLIFIIGFDHESSAPISKCMVAGAAVATVYYNLKRRHPTLEMPVMDYNLALLIQPMLMLGISIGVSLCLVFPDWIVTILLVIFVIGPLTMAILKGIPIWKKETILKKDVVKCLEYGTVGEESGNKPVSSSSSCGTSMKTNSVISFHANESIGNEAVDQKSIPSFPSNGSLKNINASKQVKVPIYENVYWNELVILVFIWVAFFLLQIAKNETTTCSMSYWILSTMQIPVSVGGSLYQADSLYKGKKVIGSMGIAGMEWKKHQLIIYCLTGLLSGMVGELLRLGSSFILVPFFLELGIAPQVSSATATFIVMFSASLSAIEFYYLTPFPIPYALYFLFVAAIGAFVGQHVGRKMITLLGRPSVIIFVVVFNIFVCTILLGGVGIVDAIEKIELKQYLGFRNLCQRHA
;
A
#
# COMPACT_ATOMS: atom_id res chain seq x y z
N MET A 1 5.91 -32.67 16.09
CA MET A 1 5.51 -31.41 16.75
C MET A 1 6.77 -30.79 17.31
N GLU A 2 7.34 -29.80 16.63
CA GLU A 2 8.43 -29.02 17.21
C GLU A 2 7.88 -28.25 18.41
N VAL A 3 8.49 -28.45 19.57
CA VAL A 3 8.15 -27.74 20.80
C VAL A 3 8.53 -26.28 20.61
N PHE A 4 7.62 -25.36 20.90
CA PHE A 4 7.92 -23.93 20.90
C PHE A 4 8.88 -23.62 22.05
N VAL A 5 10.15 -23.33 21.74
CA VAL A 5 11.18 -23.05 22.74
C VAL A 5 11.39 -21.55 22.82
N PHE A 6 10.98 -20.97 23.95
CA PHE A 6 11.14 -19.54 24.20
C PHE A 6 12.58 -19.24 24.60
N GLY A 7 13.36 -18.70 23.67
CA GLY A 7 14.76 -18.32 23.88
C GLY A 7 15.04 -16.85 23.54
N TRP A 8 16.28 -16.40 23.77
CA TRP A 8 16.70 -15.03 23.49
C TRP A 8 16.49 -14.62 22.02
N ARG A 9 16.65 -15.56 21.08
CA ARG A 9 16.36 -15.36 19.65
C ARG A 9 14.91 -14.92 19.41
N ILE A 10 13.96 -15.55 20.10
CA ILE A 10 12.53 -15.21 20.00
C ILE A 10 12.26 -13.82 20.57
N ILE A 11 12.92 -13.44 21.67
CA ILE A 11 12.80 -12.10 22.24
C ILE A 11 13.29 -11.04 21.25
N VAL A 12 14.51 -11.21 20.72
CA VAL A 12 15.08 -10.27 19.73
C VAL A 12 14.24 -10.24 18.45
N GLY A 13 13.83 -11.41 17.95
CA GLY A 13 12.94 -11.51 16.79
C GLY A 13 11.58 -10.87 17.03
N SER A 14 11.06 -10.91 18.26
CA SER A 14 9.80 -10.24 18.62
C SER A 14 9.94 -8.73 18.59
N VAL A 15 11.05 -8.19 19.08
CA VAL A 15 11.35 -6.75 19.01
C VAL A 15 11.45 -6.30 17.55
N ILE A 16 12.24 -7.01 16.73
CA ILE A 16 12.38 -6.69 15.31
C ILE A 16 11.05 -6.86 14.56
N GLY A 17 10.30 -7.94 14.83
CA GLY A 17 8.99 -8.18 14.26
C GLY A 17 7.96 -7.11 14.63
N PHE A 18 8.00 -6.62 15.87
CA PHE A 18 7.18 -5.50 16.31
C PHE A 18 7.50 -4.22 15.53
N PHE A 19 8.78 -3.86 15.40
CA PHE A 19 9.20 -2.68 14.63
C PHE A 19 8.94 -2.83 13.13
N GLY A 20 9.14 -4.03 12.58
CA GLY A 20 8.82 -4.34 11.18
C GLY A 20 7.33 -4.19 10.89
N GLY A 21 6.46 -4.67 11.79
CA GLY A 21 5.02 -4.46 11.72
C GLY A 21 4.65 -2.99 11.87
N ALA A 22 5.29 -2.26 12.79
CA ALA A 22 5.04 -0.85 13.01
C ALA A 22 5.39 0.00 11.78
N LEU A 23 6.63 -0.10 11.29
CA LEU A 23 7.11 0.65 10.10
C LEU A 23 6.37 0.21 8.83
N GLY A 24 6.13 -1.10 8.69
CA GLY A 24 5.38 -1.68 7.59
C GLY A 24 3.95 -1.15 7.51
N SER A 25 3.28 -1.00 8.67
CA SER A 25 1.92 -0.45 8.72
C SER A 25 1.88 1.02 8.28
N ILE A 26 2.83 1.86 8.73
CA ILE A 26 2.85 3.29 8.41
C ILE A 26 3.01 3.49 6.90
N GLY A 27 3.91 2.73 6.28
CA GLY A 27 4.17 2.76 4.84
C GLY A 27 3.18 1.99 3.97
N GLY A 28 2.25 1.23 4.58
CA GLY A 28 1.21 0.50 3.88
C GLY A 28 1.61 -0.85 3.29
N GLY A 29 2.74 -1.41 3.73
CA GLY A 29 3.32 -2.64 3.18
C GLY A 29 3.43 -3.84 4.11
N GLY A 30 3.03 -3.70 5.37
CA GLY A 30 2.92 -4.84 6.30
C GLY A 30 4.25 -5.46 6.77
N GLY A 31 5.42 -5.03 6.27
CA GLY A 31 6.73 -5.32 6.86
C GLY A 31 7.47 -6.57 6.35
N GLY A 32 6.98 -7.21 5.28
CA GLY A 32 7.47 -8.51 4.82
C GLY A 32 8.98 -8.59 4.55
N GLY A 33 9.57 -7.52 4.00
CA GLY A 33 11.02 -7.47 3.73
C GLY A 33 11.91 -7.36 4.97
N ILE A 34 11.36 -7.04 6.14
CA ILE A 34 12.08 -7.08 7.43
C ILE A 34 11.89 -8.44 8.11
N PHE A 35 10.72 -9.05 7.95
CA PHE A 35 10.39 -10.31 8.61
C PHE A 35 11.21 -11.49 8.07
N VAL A 36 11.36 -11.61 6.75
CA VAL A 36 12.12 -12.74 6.17
C VAL A 36 13.58 -12.77 6.65
N PRO A 37 14.37 -11.69 6.58
CA PRO A 37 15.74 -11.68 7.10
C PRO A 37 15.82 -11.91 8.61
N MET A 38 14.84 -11.42 9.38
CA MET A 38 14.79 -11.66 10.81
C MET A 38 14.58 -13.15 11.13
N LEU A 39 13.67 -13.82 10.42
CA LEU A 39 13.40 -15.25 10.59
C LEU A 39 14.64 -16.10 10.22
N ILE A 40 15.34 -15.72 9.16
CA ILE A 40 16.53 -16.46 8.70
C ILE A 40 17.72 -16.21 9.64
N PHE A 41 18.16 -14.96 9.81
CA PHE A 41 19.41 -14.69 10.54
C PHE A 41 19.30 -14.72 12.06
N ILE A 42 18.15 -14.32 12.62
CA ILE A 42 18.01 -14.23 14.08
C ILE A 42 17.40 -15.51 14.65
N ILE A 43 16.29 -15.97 14.08
CA ILE A 43 15.64 -17.19 14.57
C ILE A 43 16.41 -18.42 14.11
N GLY A 44 16.87 -18.42 12.86
CA GLY A 44 17.57 -19.55 12.25
C GLY A 44 16.65 -20.48 11.47
N PHE A 45 15.52 -19.98 10.97
CA PHE A 45 14.67 -20.74 10.06
C PHE A 45 15.29 -20.79 8.67
N ASP A 46 15.05 -21.88 7.96
CA ASP A 46 15.40 -22.01 6.56
C ASP A 46 14.56 -21.06 5.68
N HIS A 47 15.01 -20.85 4.44
CA HIS A 47 14.33 -19.97 3.49
C HIS A 47 12.90 -20.42 3.13
N GLU A 48 12.65 -21.73 3.10
CA GLU A 48 11.38 -22.32 2.68
C GLU A 48 10.31 -22.22 3.77
N SER A 49 10.71 -22.28 5.04
CA SER A 49 9.86 -22.04 6.21
C SER A 49 9.67 -20.54 6.53
N SER A 50 10.69 -19.71 6.30
CA SER A 50 10.68 -18.28 6.63
C SER A 50 9.69 -17.47 5.77
N ALA A 51 9.57 -17.81 4.48
CA ALA A 51 8.65 -17.13 3.58
C ALA A 51 7.17 -17.27 4.02
N PRO A 52 6.63 -18.48 4.25
CA PRO A 52 5.29 -18.68 4.80
C PRO A 52 5.03 -17.94 6.11
N ILE A 53 5.95 -18.06 7.08
CA ILE A 53 5.82 -17.40 8.40
C ILE A 53 5.74 -15.88 8.23
N SER A 54 6.58 -15.31 7.37
CA SER A 54 6.54 -13.88 7.05
C SER A 54 5.18 -13.46 6.46
N LYS A 55 4.56 -14.27 5.60
CA LYS A 55 3.22 -13.95 5.05
C LYS A 55 2.15 -13.95 6.13
N CYS A 56 2.19 -14.87 7.09
CA CYS A 56 1.31 -14.85 8.26
C CYS A 56 1.50 -13.54 9.07
N MET A 57 2.75 -13.12 9.28
CA MET A 57 3.06 -11.86 9.97
C MET A 57 2.52 -10.62 9.22
N VAL A 58 2.75 -10.55 7.90
CA VAL A 58 2.24 -9.47 7.05
C VAL A 58 0.72 -9.43 7.06
N ALA A 59 0.06 -10.58 6.99
CA ALA A 59 -1.40 -10.69 7.06
C ALA A 59 -1.93 -10.14 8.40
N GLY A 60 -1.34 -10.56 9.54
CA GLY A 60 -1.72 -10.05 10.86
C GLY A 60 -1.54 -8.53 10.98
N ALA A 61 -0.40 -8.02 10.51
CA ALA A 61 -0.11 -6.58 10.48
C ALA A 61 -1.12 -5.81 9.61
N ALA A 62 -1.46 -6.34 8.44
CA ALA A 62 -2.42 -5.73 7.52
C ALA A 62 -3.84 -5.72 8.10
N VAL A 63 -4.30 -6.83 8.70
CA VAL A 63 -5.61 -6.90 9.37
C VAL A 63 -5.72 -5.88 10.49
N ALA A 64 -4.72 -5.79 11.36
CA ALA A 64 -4.69 -4.81 12.45
C ALA A 64 -4.74 -3.36 11.93
N THR A 65 -4.02 -3.09 10.83
CA THR A 65 -3.97 -1.77 10.19
C THR A 65 -5.29 -1.41 9.50
N VAL A 66 -5.88 -2.34 8.76
CA VAL A 66 -7.21 -2.17 8.14
C VAL A 66 -8.24 -1.91 9.22
N TYR A 67 -8.25 -2.68 10.31
CA TYR A 67 -9.14 -2.45 11.45
C TYR A 67 -9.00 -1.04 12.05
N TYR A 68 -7.77 -0.54 12.18
CA TYR A 68 -7.52 0.83 12.61
C TYR A 68 -8.07 1.88 11.62
N ASN A 69 -7.92 1.63 10.32
CA ASN A 69 -8.35 2.53 9.25
C ASN A 69 -9.86 2.48 8.96
N LEU A 70 -10.55 1.37 9.26
CA LEU A 70 -12.00 1.21 9.10
C LEU A 70 -12.81 2.23 9.89
N LYS A 71 -12.27 2.77 10.99
CA LYS A 71 -12.92 3.78 11.84
C LYS A 71 -12.65 5.22 11.38
N ARG A 72 -12.01 5.43 10.22
CA ARG A 72 -11.46 6.72 9.79
C ARG A 72 -11.95 7.14 8.41
N ARG A 73 -12.17 8.45 8.26
CA ARG A 73 -12.52 9.11 6.99
C ARG A 73 -11.39 9.96 6.42
N HIS A 74 -11.49 10.18 5.12
CA HIS A 74 -10.56 11.01 4.35
C HIS A 74 -10.44 12.42 4.98
N PRO A 75 -9.25 13.03 5.02
CA PRO A 75 -9.04 14.34 5.65
C PRO A 75 -9.84 15.49 5.01
N THR A 76 -10.14 15.39 3.71
CA THR A 76 -10.76 16.47 2.92
C THR A 76 -12.00 16.06 2.12
N LEU A 77 -12.35 14.78 2.06
CA LEU A 77 -13.45 14.26 1.23
C LEU A 77 -14.40 13.45 2.12
N GLU A 78 -15.69 13.42 1.81
CA GLU A 78 -16.68 12.62 2.54
C GLU A 78 -16.64 11.14 2.10
N MET A 79 -15.45 10.53 2.18
CA MET A 79 -15.24 9.13 1.83
C MET A 79 -14.36 8.42 2.87
N PRO A 80 -14.37 7.08 2.90
CA PRO A 80 -13.43 6.31 3.72
C PRO A 80 -11.98 6.60 3.35
N VAL A 81 -11.04 6.39 4.27
CA VAL A 81 -9.60 6.55 3.96
C VAL A 81 -9.11 5.51 2.95
N MET A 82 -9.77 4.35 2.88
CA MET A 82 -9.48 3.30 1.90
C MET A 82 -10.34 3.48 0.65
N ASP A 83 -9.71 3.51 -0.54
CA ASP A 83 -10.44 3.58 -1.80
C ASP A 83 -10.81 2.19 -2.31
N TYR A 84 -12.03 1.75 -1.99
CA TYR A 84 -12.55 0.44 -2.36
C TYR A 84 -12.71 0.25 -3.88
N ASN A 85 -12.98 1.33 -4.63
CA ASN A 85 -13.14 1.26 -6.08
C ASN A 85 -11.80 1.05 -6.78
N LEU A 86 -10.75 1.71 -6.30
CA LEU A 86 -9.38 1.49 -6.76
C LEU A 86 -8.88 0.10 -6.37
N ALA A 87 -9.16 -0.33 -5.14
CA ALA A 87 -8.81 -1.68 -4.68
C ALA A 87 -9.49 -2.75 -5.53
N LEU A 88 -10.80 -2.65 -5.79
CA LEU A 88 -11.54 -3.62 -6.60
C LEU A 88 -11.08 -3.67 -8.07
N LEU A 89 -10.50 -2.59 -8.60
CA LEU A 89 -9.93 -2.58 -9.94
C LEU A 89 -8.60 -3.34 -10.02
N ILE A 90 -7.72 -3.11 -9.04
CA ILE A 90 -6.33 -3.62 -9.04
C ILE A 90 -6.23 -5.02 -8.41
N GLN A 91 -6.99 -5.29 -7.35
CA GLN A 91 -6.91 -6.51 -6.54
C GLN A 91 -7.06 -7.80 -7.36
N PRO A 92 -8.04 -7.96 -8.26
CA PRO A 92 -8.24 -9.25 -8.94
C PRO A 92 -7.04 -9.64 -9.82
N MET A 93 -6.50 -8.69 -10.60
CA MET A 93 -5.29 -8.89 -11.39
C MET A 93 -4.05 -9.10 -10.53
N LEU A 94 -3.99 -8.42 -9.39
CA LEU A 94 -2.91 -8.60 -8.42
C LEU A 94 -2.91 -10.02 -7.85
N MET A 95 -4.07 -10.61 -7.53
CA MET A 95 -4.16 -11.99 -7.04
C MET A 95 -3.72 -13.00 -8.10
N LEU A 96 -4.05 -12.77 -9.37
CA LEU A 96 -3.49 -13.56 -10.48
C LEU A 96 -1.96 -13.44 -10.52
N GLY A 97 -1.44 -12.22 -10.36
CA GLY A 97 -0.01 -11.95 -10.31
C GLY A 97 0.70 -12.70 -9.18
N ILE A 98 0.09 -12.78 -7.99
CA ILE A 98 0.63 -13.55 -6.86
C ILE A 98 0.80 -15.02 -7.25
N SER A 99 -0.21 -15.66 -7.83
CA SER A 99 -0.12 -17.09 -8.14
C SER A 99 0.97 -17.39 -9.19
N ILE A 100 1.17 -16.47 -10.15
CA ILE A 100 2.32 -16.51 -11.08
C ILE A 100 3.63 -16.29 -10.30
N GLY A 101 3.68 -15.31 -9.41
CA GLY A 101 4.86 -14.97 -8.61
C GLY A 101 5.30 -16.09 -7.66
N VAL A 102 4.38 -16.79 -6.99
CA VAL A 102 4.68 -17.99 -6.19
C VAL A 102 5.28 -19.07 -7.08
N SER A 103 4.68 -19.33 -8.25
CA SER A 103 5.19 -20.32 -9.20
C SER A 103 6.61 -19.96 -9.66
N LEU A 104 6.88 -18.69 -9.97
CA LEU A 104 8.22 -18.21 -10.33
C LEU A 104 9.22 -18.32 -9.18
N CYS A 105 8.79 -18.07 -7.94
CA CYS A 105 9.64 -18.21 -6.75
C CYS A 105 10.11 -19.65 -6.53
N LEU A 106 9.31 -20.65 -6.95
CA LEU A 106 9.69 -22.05 -6.88
C LEU A 106 10.67 -22.45 -7.98
N VAL A 107 10.61 -21.81 -9.16
CA VAL A 107 11.48 -22.12 -10.31
C VAL A 107 12.82 -21.42 -10.20
N PHE A 108 12.79 -20.13 -9.84
CA PHE A 108 13.98 -19.28 -9.90
C PHE A 108 14.93 -19.56 -8.74
N PRO A 109 16.24 -19.70 -9.02
CA PRO A 109 17.23 -19.80 -7.96
C PRO A 109 17.34 -18.47 -7.21
N ASP A 110 17.68 -18.54 -5.91
CA ASP A 110 17.68 -17.40 -5.00
C ASP A 110 18.60 -16.25 -5.45
N TRP A 111 19.71 -16.55 -6.13
CA TRP A 111 20.62 -15.53 -6.69
C TRP A 111 19.98 -14.71 -7.82
N ILE A 112 19.14 -15.32 -8.67
CA ILE A 112 18.38 -14.59 -9.69
C ILE A 112 17.34 -13.70 -9.01
N VAL A 113 16.61 -14.22 -8.02
CA VAL A 113 15.62 -13.44 -7.26
C VAL A 113 16.29 -12.23 -6.60
N THR A 114 17.53 -12.38 -6.11
CA THR A 114 18.31 -11.30 -5.51
C THR A 114 18.73 -10.24 -6.52
N ILE A 115 19.16 -10.63 -7.73
CA ILE A 115 19.47 -9.66 -8.80
C ILE A 115 18.21 -8.92 -9.22
N LEU A 116 17.11 -9.65 -9.43
CA LEU A 116 15.81 -9.06 -9.76
C LEU A 116 15.34 -8.10 -8.66
N LEU A 117 15.59 -8.42 -7.39
CA LEU A 117 15.27 -7.54 -6.27
C LEU A 117 15.94 -6.18 -6.42
N VAL A 118 17.24 -6.16 -6.70
CA VAL A 118 17.98 -4.90 -6.89
C VAL A 118 17.41 -4.11 -8.08
N ILE A 119 17.17 -4.76 -9.22
CA ILE A 119 16.66 -4.12 -10.42
C ILE A 119 15.27 -3.52 -10.19
N PHE A 120 14.33 -4.31 -9.66
CA PHE A 120 12.94 -3.90 -9.50
C PHE A 120 12.71 -2.92 -8.35
N VAL A 121 13.63 -2.81 -7.39
CA VAL A 121 13.53 -1.81 -6.31
C VAL A 121 13.94 -0.41 -6.79
N ILE A 122 14.89 -0.29 -7.74
CA ILE A 122 15.39 1.01 -8.21
C ILE A 122 14.25 1.90 -8.74
N GLY A 123 13.33 1.35 -9.53
CA GLY A 123 12.20 2.10 -10.09
C GLY A 123 11.29 2.69 -9.01
N PRO A 124 10.66 1.88 -8.14
CA PRO A 124 9.82 2.38 -7.06
C PRO A 124 10.55 3.31 -6.08
N LEU A 125 11.83 3.03 -5.78
CA LEU A 125 12.65 3.86 -4.90
C LEU A 125 12.88 5.26 -5.50
N THR A 126 13.27 5.32 -6.77
CA THR A 126 13.46 6.60 -7.48
C THR A 126 12.14 7.36 -7.58
N MET A 127 11.03 6.70 -7.95
CA MET A 127 9.71 7.33 -7.97
C MET A 127 9.29 7.89 -6.61
N ALA A 128 9.48 7.14 -5.54
CA ALA A 128 9.13 7.58 -4.19
C ALA A 128 9.95 8.81 -3.75
N ILE A 129 11.26 8.85 -4.07
CA ILE A 129 12.12 10.01 -3.77
C ILE A 129 11.73 11.23 -4.61
N LEU A 130 11.56 11.04 -5.92
CA LEU A 130 11.23 12.11 -6.86
C LEU A 130 9.88 12.75 -6.56
N LYS A 131 8.91 12.01 -5.98
CA LYS A 131 7.63 12.56 -5.52
C LYS A 131 7.71 13.09 -4.09
N GLY A 132 8.45 12.42 -3.21
CA GLY A 132 8.58 12.82 -1.80
C GLY A 132 9.17 14.22 -1.61
N ILE A 133 10.25 14.54 -2.33
CA ILE A 133 10.96 15.83 -2.17
C ILE A 133 10.07 17.03 -2.58
N PRO A 134 9.43 17.06 -3.76
CA PRO A 134 8.56 18.17 -4.14
C PRO A 134 7.35 18.33 -3.23
N ILE A 135 6.71 17.23 -2.81
CA ILE A 135 5.56 17.29 -1.90
C ILE A 135 5.99 17.90 -0.57
N TRP A 136 7.12 17.45 0.00
CA TRP A 136 7.68 18.03 1.23
C TRP A 136 8.00 19.52 1.08
N LYS A 137 8.56 19.93 -0.06
CA LYS A 137 8.86 21.33 -0.34
C LYS A 137 7.60 22.18 -0.40
N LYS A 138 6.54 21.71 -1.09
CA LYS A 138 5.22 22.37 -1.16
C LYS A 138 4.59 22.50 0.23
N GLU A 139 4.59 21.43 1.02
CA GLU A 139 4.08 21.44 2.39
C GLU A 139 4.88 22.41 3.30
N THR A 140 6.19 22.55 3.05
CA THR A 140 7.04 23.50 3.79
C THR A 140 6.69 24.95 3.51
N ILE A 141 6.44 25.29 2.25
CA ILE A 141 6.04 26.66 1.84
C ILE A 141 4.67 26.98 2.44
N LEU A 142 3.69 26.11 2.27
CA LEU A 142 2.34 26.30 2.82
C LEU A 142 2.36 26.52 4.34
N LYS A 143 3.16 25.74 5.07
CA LYS A 143 3.29 25.90 6.53
C LYS A 143 3.90 27.26 6.90
N LYS A 144 4.88 27.76 6.14
CA LYS A 144 5.47 29.09 6.37
C LYS A 144 4.47 30.21 6.07
N ASP A 145 3.68 30.08 5.00
CA ASP A 145 2.70 31.10 4.62
C ASP A 145 1.56 31.19 5.63
N VAL A 146 1.08 30.05 6.15
CA VAL A 146 0.07 30.02 7.23
C VAL A 146 0.60 30.67 8.51
N VAL A 147 1.85 30.40 8.91
CA VAL A 147 2.46 31.03 10.10
C VAL A 147 2.57 32.54 9.91
N LYS A 148 3.04 33.00 8.73
CA LYS A 148 3.08 34.44 8.42
C LYS A 148 1.70 35.08 8.50
N CYS A 149 0.66 34.45 7.95
CA CYS A 149 -0.71 34.98 8.02
C CYS A 149 -1.24 35.08 9.46
N LEU A 150 -0.88 34.14 10.34
CA LEU A 150 -1.25 34.18 11.76
C LEU A 150 -0.53 35.31 12.51
N GLU A 151 0.76 35.54 12.22
CA GLU A 151 1.54 36.63 12.82
C GLU A 151 0.99 38.02 12.42
N TYR A 152 0.62 38.21 11.14
CA TYR A 152 -0.02 39.46 10.69
C TYR A 152 -1.42 39.67 11.30
N GLY A 153 -2.16 38.59 11.59
CA GLY A 153 -3.46 38.67 12.25
C GLY A 153 -3.40 39.08 13.73
N THR A 154 -2.32 38.73 14.44
CA THR A 154 -2.11 39.10 15.85
C THR A 154 -1.58 40.52 16.06
N VAL A 155 -0.98 41.14 15.04
CA VAL A 155 -0.45 42.53 15.14
C VAL A 155 -1.54 43.57 14.84
N GLY A 156 -2.71 43.17 14.33
CA GLY A 156 -3.80 44.06 13.94
C GLY A 156 -4.79 44.48 15.05
N GLU A 157 -4.65 44.00 16.29
CA GLU A 157 -5.57 44.34 17.40
C GLU A 157 -5.05 45.45 18.34
N GLU A 158 -3.81 45.94 18.17
CA GLU A 158 -3.31 47.11 18.91
C GLU A 158 -2.67 48.13 17.96
N SER A 159 -3.48 49.03 17.40
CA SER A 159 -3.17 50.47 17.18
C SER A 159 -4.03 51.06 16.05
N GLY A 160 -4.62 52.22 16.33
CA GLY A 160 -5.61 52.89 15.50
C GLY A 160 -5.07 53.78 14.36
N ASN A 161 -5.98 54.03 13.42
CA ASN A 161 -6.14 55.16 12.48
C ASN A 161 -5.12 55.46 11.34
N LYS A 162 -5.63 55.20 10.12
CA LYS A 162 -5.40 55.83 8.77
C LYS A 162 -4.13 55.45 7.95
N PRO A 163 -4.17 55.57 6.60
CA PRO A 163 -5.06 54.91 5.63
C PRO A 163 -4.26 54.05 4.62
N VAL A 164 -5.01 53.22 3.89
CA VAL A 164 -4.60 52.13 3.00
C VAL A 164 -3.70 52.56 1.82
N SER A 165 -2.56 51.87 1.64
CA SER A 165 -1.97 51.58 0.33
C SER A 165 -1.26 50.21 0.31
N SER A 166 -1.78 49.33 -0.55
CA SER A 166 -1.15 48.12 -1.13
C SER A 166 -0.46 47.10 -0.20
N SER A 167 -1.25 46.17 0.34
CA SER A 167 -0.81 44.78 0.60
C SER A 167 -1.98 43.80 0.54
N SER A 168 -2.63 43.70 -0.62
CA SER A 168 -3.61 42.65 -0.91
C SER A 168 -2.91 41.31 -1.13
N SER A 169 -2.45 40.67 -0.05
CA SER A 169 -2.00 39.26 -0.12
C SER A 169 -2.36 38.45 1.13
N CYS A 170 -3.27 38.94 1.97
CA CYS A 170 -3.83 38.17 3.09
C CYS A 170 -5.37 38.21 3.13
N GLY A 171 -6.01 38.65 2.04
CA GLY A 171 -7.45 38.96 2.01
C GLY A 171 -8.18 38.49 0.75
N THR A 172 -7.82 37.33 0.18
CA THR A 172 -8.68 36.67 -0.84
C THR A 172 -8.71 35.13 -0.72
N SER A 173 -8.26 34.57 0.40
CA SER A 173 -8.35 33.11 0.65
C SER A 173 -9.20 32.81 1.89
N MET A 174 -10.34 33.48 2.01
CA MET A 174 -11.40 33.11 2.95
C MET A 174 -12.77 33.40 2.33
N LYS A 175 -13.03 32.79 1.17
CA LYS A 175 -14.34 32.24 0.77
C LYS A 175 -14.20 31.51 -0.57
N THR A 176 -14.50 30.21 -0.53
CA THR A 176 -14.91 29.35 -1.66
C THR A 176 -13.83 28.95 -2.67
N ASN A 177 -13.05 27.92 -2.33
CA ASN A 177 -12.91 26.67 -3.10
C ASN A 177 -11.70 25.89 -2.58
N SER A 178 -11.95 24.81 -1.84
CA SER A 178 -10.99 23.73 -1.65
C SER A 178 -10.76 23.05 -3.01
N VAL A 179 -9.94 23.66 -3.85
CA VAL A 179 -9.46 23.07 -5.10
C VAL A 179 -7.95 22.93 -4.93
N ILE A 180 -7.52 21.74 -4.50
CA ILE A 180 -6.15 21.29 -4.74
C ILE A 180 -6.12 20.94 -6.23
N SER A 181 -5.82 21.91 -7.09
CA SER A 181 -5.54 21.65 -8.49
C SER A 181 -4.07 21.24 -8.62
N PHE A 182 -3.83 19.97 -8.89
CA PHE A 182 -2.55 19.51 -9.45
C PHE A 182 -2.58 19.75 -10.95
N HIS A 183 -2.21 20.96 -11.40
CA HIS A 183 -1.84 21.15 -12.80
C HIS A 183 -0.38 20.77 -13.00
N ALA A 184 -0.16 19.74 -13.83
CA ALA A 184 1.09 19.54 -14.54
C ALA A 184 1.23 20.68 -15.56
N ASN A 185 2.42 21.29 -15.63
CA ASN A 185 2.71 22.35 -16.59
C ASN A 185 3.58 21.77 -17.71
N GLU A 186 3.08 21.87 -18.94
CA GLU A 186 3.89 21.85 -20.16
C GLU A 186 3.55 23.14 -20.95
N SER A 187 4.52 23.61 -21.72
CA SER A 187 4.83 25.00 -22.07
C SER A 187 3.99 25.70 -23.16
N ILE A 188 3.84 27.02 -22.95
CA ILE A 188 3.78 28.18 -23.88
C ILE A 188 2.70 28.18 -25.00
N GLY A 189 1.83 29.19 -24.94
CA GLY A 189 1.06 29.73 -26.06
C GLY A 189 0.02 30.75 -25.59
N ASN A 190 0.22 32.03 -25.93
CA ASN A 190 -0.73 33.12 -25.69
C ASN A 190 -2.04 32.89 -26.46
N GLU A 191 -3.19 33.14 -25.84
CA GLU A 191 -4.27 33.98 -26.39
C GLU A 191 -5.44 34.10 -25.40
N ALA A 192 -5.94 35.33 -25.26
CA ALA A 192 -7.08 35.71 -24.43
C ALA A 192 -8.40 35.21 -25.04
N VAL A 193 -9.45 34.99 -24.23
CA VAL A 193 -10.87 35.24 -24.57
C VAL A 193 -11.79 35.02 -23.34
N ASP A 194 -12.90 35.77 -23.37
CA ASP A 194 -13.78 36.28 -22.33
C ASP A 194 -14.53 35.32 -21.37
N GLN A 195 -14.80 35.88 -20.19
CA GLN A 195 -15.57 35.31 -19.09
C GLN A 195 -17.01 35.88 -19.08
N LYS A 196 -18.05 35.02 -19.07
CA LYS A 196 -19.42 35.46 -18.74
C LYS A 196 -20.21 34.45 -17.88
N SER A 197 -20.37 34.83 -16.61
CA SER A 197 -21.51 34.71 -15.68
C SER A 197 -22.25 33.38 -15.43
N ILE A 198 -22.27 32.95 -14.15
CA ILE A 198 -23.33 32.15 -13.51
C ILE A 198 -23.77 32.88 -12.21
N PRO A 199 -25.07 32.85 -11.80
CA PRO A 199 -25.66 33.78 -10.83
C PRO A 199 -25.50 33.36 -9.35
N SER A 200 -25.63 34.36 -8.48
CA SER A 200 -25.48 34.35 -7.02
C SER A 200 -26.76 33.90 -6.27
N PHE A 201 -26.59 33.22 -5.12
CA PHE A 201 -27.63 33.05 -4.08
C PHE A 201 -27.03 33.24 -2.66
N PRO A 202 -27.84 33.68 -1.67
CA PRO A 202 -27.43 34.60 -0.62
C PRO A 202 -26.94 33.95 0.67
N SER A 203 -26.09 34.70 1.37
CA SER A 203 -25.48 34.38 2.67
C SER A 203 -26.37 34.86 3.81
N ASN A 204 -26.78 33.97 4.72
CA ASN A 204 -26.96 34.33 6.14
C ASN A 204 -26.99 33.07 7.03
N GLY A 205 -26.02 32.97 7.94
CA GLY A 205 -25.94 31.88 8.92
C GLY A 205 -24.64 31.89 9.74
N SER A 206 -24.65 32.66 10.82
CA SER A 206 -23.82 32.60 12.05
C SER A 206 -22.50 31.81 12.04
N LEU A 207 -21.40 32.56 12.19
CA LEU A 207 -20.05 32.11 12.49
C LEU A 207 -19.99 31.41 13.87
N LYS A 208 -19.83 30.08 13.90
CA LYS A 208 -19.53 29.33 15.13
C LYS A 208 -18.31 28.42 14.94
N ASN A 209 -17.18 28.87 15.50
CA ASN A 209 -15.98 28.15 15.91
C ASN A 209 -15.30 27.19 14.90
N ILE A 210 -14.22 27.68 14.30
CA ILE A 210 -13.17 26.88 13.67
C ILE A 210 -12.35 26.22 14.79
N ASN A 211 -12.83 25.07 15.29
CA ASN A 211 -11.99 24.15 16.03
C ASN A 211 -11.33 23.20 15.05
N ALA A 212 -9.99 23.13 15.11
CA ALA A 212 -9.11 22.26 14.34
C ALA A 212 -9.71 20.87 14.10
N SER A 213 -9.61 20.40 12.84
CA SER A 213 -10.06 19.10 12.31
C SER A 213 -9.88 17.93 13.30
N LYS A 214 -10.87 17.75 14.17
CA LYS A 214 -11.02 16.57 15.00
C LYS A 214 -11.74 15.57 14.11
N GLN A 215 -10.97 14.79 13.32
CA GLN A 215 -11.56 13.74 12.49
C GLN A 215 -12.50 12.87 13.33
N VAL A 216 -13.79 12.98 13.05
CA VAL A 216 -14.86 12.27 13.76
C VAL A 216 -14.64 10.78 13.55
N LYS A 217 -14.46 10.01 14.64
CA LYS A 217 -14.52 8.55 14.57
C LYS A 217 -15.97 8.20 14.22
N VAL A 218 -16.19 7.74 13.01
CA VAL A 218 -17.51 7.28 12.54
C VAL A 218 -17.69 5.79 12.84
N PRO A 219 -18.94 5.33 13.04
CA PRO A 219 -19.23 3.91 13.18
C PRO A 219 -18.78 3.14 11.92
N ILE A 220 -18.27 1.92 12.10
CA ILE A 220 -17.65 1.11 11.02
C ILE A 220 -18.65 0.89 9.88
N TYR A 221 -19.91 0.64 10.20
CA TYR A 221 -20.96 0.33 9.21
C TYR A 221 -21.17 1.44 8.17
N GLU A 222 -21.06 2.72 8.58
CA GLU A 222 -21.22 3.89 7.70
C GLU A 222 -19.96 4.25 6.91
N ASN A 223 -18.84 3.58 7.20
CA ASN A 223 -17.54 3.87 6.60
C ASN A 223 -17.05 2.73 5.69
N VAL A 224 -17.83 1.65 5.57
CA VAL A 224 -17.50 0.49 4.74
C VAL A 224 -18.40 0.48 3.51
N TYR A 225 -17.77 0.38 2.34
CA TYR A 225 -18.48 0.19 1.07
C TYR A 225 -18.75 -1.31 0.90
N TRP A 226 -19.88 -1.77 1.45
CA TRP A 226 -20.21 -3.19 1.56
C TRP A 226 -20.32 -3.90 0.22
N ASN A 227 -20.85 -3.25 -0.82
CA ASN A 227 -20.99 -3.87 -2.13
C ASN A 227 -19.63 -4.22 -2.73
N GLU A 228 -18.69 -3.26 -2.72
CA GLU A 228 -17.32 -3.44 -3.18
C GLU A 228 -16.58 -4.49 -2.35
N LEU A 229 -16.76 -4.45 -1.02
CA LEU A 229 -16.14 -5.41 -0.10
C LEU A 229 -16.66 -6.83 -0.34
N VAL A 230 -17.96 -7.01 -0.57
CA VAL A 230 -18.55 -8.32 -0.86
C VAL A 230 -18.00 -8.88 -2.18
N ILE A 231 -17.86 -8.06 -3.22
CA ILE A 231 -17.27 -8.50 -4.50
C ILE A 231 -15.80 -8.89 -4.29
N LEU A 232 -15.02 -8.09 -3.54
CA LEU A 232 -13.63 -8.40 -3.21
C LEU A 232 -13.49 -9.73 -2.45
N VAL A 233 -14.32 -9.93 -1.42
CA VAL A 233 -14.33 -11.17 -0.64
C VAL A 233 -14.76 -12.35 -1.51
N PHE A 234 -15.74 -12.18 -2.39
CA PHE A 234 -16.16 -13.23 -3.32
C PHE A 234 -15.04 -13.66 -4.27
N ILE A 235 -14.34 -12.70 -4.89
CA ILE A 235 -13.18 -12.98 -5.75
C ILE A 235 -12.10 -13.68 -4.93
N TRP A 236 -11.82 -13.21 -3.72
CA TRP A 236 -10.83 -13.82 -2.84
C TRP A 236 -11.18 -15.26 -2.47
N VAL A 237 -12.44 -15.53 -2.10
CA VAL A 237 -12.92 -16.89 -1.80
C VAL A 237 -12.83 -17.78 -3.04
N ALA A 238 -13.17 -17.28 -4.22
CA ALA A 238 -13.03 -18.04 -5.47
C ALA A 238 -11.57 -18.43 -5.73
N PHE A 239 -10.62 -17.50 -5.56
CA PHE A 239 -9.19 -17.80 -5.63
C PHE A 239 -8.77 -18.83 -4.58
N PHE A 240 -9.19 -18.65 -3.33
CA PHE A 240 -8.90 -19.57 -2.24
C PHE A 240 -9.39 -21.00 -2.54
N LEU A 241 -10.63 -21.16 -3.00
CA LEU A 241 -11.19 -22.47 -3.37
C LEU A 241 -10.48 -23.09 -4.56
N LEU A 242 -10.12 -22.30 -5.57
CA LEU A 242 -9.31 -22.77 -6.71
C LEU A 242 -7.93 -23.25 -6.26
N GLN A 243 -7.30 -22.56 -5.30
CA GLN A 243 -5.99 -22.95 -4.77
C GLN A 243 -6.07 -24.25 -3.95
N ILE A 244 -7.11 -24.43 -3.14
CA ILE A 244 -7.35 -25.70 -2.44
C ILE A 244 -7.56 -26.83 -3.45
N ALA A 245 -8.45 -26.62 -4.43
CA ALA A 245 -8.71 -27.63 -5.46
C ALA A 245 -7.43 -27.98 -6.24
N LYS A 246 -6.59 -26.97 -6.55
CA LYS A 246 -5.30 -27.16 -7.24
C LYS A 246 -4.36 -28.05 -6.42
N ASN A 247 -4.32 -27.88 -5.10
CA ASN A 247 -3.46 -28.64 -4.21
C ASN A 247 -3.80 -30.13 -4.13
N GLU A 248 -5.08 -30.49 -4.23
CA GLU A 248 -5.53 -31.90 -4.28
C GLU A 248 -5.18 -32.60 -5.60
N THR A 249 -4.76 -31.86 -6.63
CA THR A 249 -4.36 -32.43 -7.92
C THR A 249 -2.87 -32.70 -8.01
N THR A 250 -2.49 -33.68 -8.81
CA THR A 250 -1.08 -33.97 -9.08
C THR A 250 -0.41 -32.80 -9.81
N THR A 251 0.73 -32.34 -9.30
CA THR A 251 1.54 -31.27 -9.89
C THR A 251 1.82 -31.57 -11.36
N CYS A 252 1.56 -30.58 -12.24
CA CYS A 252 1.72 -30.67 -13.69
C CYS A 252 0.76 -31.64 -14.42
N SER A 253 -0.33 -32.08 -13.79
CA SER A 253 -1.46 -32.74 -14.45
C SER A 253 -2.25 -31.80 -15.36
N MET A 254 -3.01 -32.35 -16.31
CA MET A 254 -4.02 -31.59 -17.07
C MET A 254 -5.03 -30.91 -16.14
N SER A 255 -5.43 -31.57 -15.04
CA SER A 255 -6.34 -30.98 -14.04
C SER A 255 -5.71 -29.78 -13.32
N TYR A 256 -4.42 -29.84 -13.03
CA TYR A 256 -3.66 -28.75 -12.41
C TYR A 256 -3.66 -27.51 -13.31
N TRP A 257 -3.38 -27.68 -14.61
CA TRP A 257 -3.37 -26.58 -15.58
C TRP A 257 -4.76 -26.01 -15.84
N ILE A 258 -5.81 -26.83 -15.83
CA ILE A 258 -7.20 -26.34 -15.94
C ILE A 258 -7.55 -25.48 -14.73
N LEU A 259 -7.25 -25.93 -13.50
CA LEU A 259 -7.52 -25.14 -12.30
C LEU A 259 -6.67 -23.86 -12.22
N SER A 260 -5.42 -23.92 -12.68
CA SER A 260 -4.56 -22.73 -12.77
C SER A 260 -5.07 -21.72 -13.80
N THR A 261 -5.57 -22.18 -14.96
CA THR A 261 -6.12 -21.29 -15.99
C THR A 261 -7.48 -20.71 -15.61
N MET A 262 -8.27 -21.40 -14.79
CA MET A 262 -9.54 -20.90 -14.22
C MET A 262 -9.38 -19.64 -13.35
N GLN A 263 -8.19 -19.37 -12.81
CA GLN A 263 -7.92 -18.12 -12.09
C GLN A 263 -7.96 -16.89 -13.02
N ILE A 264 -7.69 -17.06 -14.31
CA ILE A 264 -7.67 -15.97 -15.30
C ILE A 264 -9.10 -15.44 -15.53
N PRO A 265 -10.12 -16.25 -15.87
CA PRO A 265 -11.50 -15.75 -15.98
C PRO A 265 -12.01 -15.04 -14.72
N VAL A 266 -11.67 -15.55 -13.52
CA VAL A 266 -12.13 -14.95 -12.25
C VAL A 266 -11.51 -13.55 -12.06
N SER A 267 -10.19 -13.41 -12.26
CA SER A 267 -9.50 -12.12 -12.15
C SER A 267 -9.89 -11.13 -13.24
N VAL A 268 -9.89 -11.59 -14.50
CA VAL A 268 -10.28 -10.79 -15.67
C VAL A 268 -11.73 -10.33 -15.54
N GLY A 269 -12.65 -11.22 -15.15
CA GLY A 269 -14.05 -10.87 -14.93
C GLY A 269 -14.24 -9.80 -13.85
N GLY A 270 -13.57 -9.96 -12.69
CA GLY A 270 -13.65 -8.99 -11.59
C GLY A 270 -13.12 -7.61 -11.98
N SER A 271 -11.94 -7.55 -12.59
CA SER A 271 -11.35 -6.28 -13.02
C SER A 271 -12.11 -5.65 -14.20
N LEU A 272 -12.62 -6.44 -15.16
CA LEU A 272 -13.46 -5.93 -16.25
C LEU A 272 -14.79 -5.38 -15.76
N TYR A 273 -15.43 -6.03 -14.78
CA TYR A 273 -16.66 -5.54 -14.18
C TYR A 273 -16.47 -4.13 -13.58
N GLN A 274 -15.42 -3.96 -12.78
CA GLN A 274 -15.12 -2.66 -12.18
C GLN A 274 -14.66 -1.65 -13.23
N ALA A 275 -13.86 -2.07 -14.21
CA ALA A 275 -13.42 -1.23 -15.33
C ALA A 275 -14.59 -0.70 -16.15
N ASP A 276 -15.56 -1.55 -16.50
CA ASP A 276 -16.78 -1.14 -17.23
C ASP A 276 -17.64 -0.19 -16.38
N SER A 277 -17.76 -0.46 -15.08
CA SER A 277 -18.49 0.41 -14.15
C SER A 277 -17.85 1.79 -13.99
N LEU A 278 -16.51 1.89 -14.06
CA LEU A 278 -15.77 3.16 -14.04
C LEU A 278 -15.89 3.87 -15.40
N TYR A 279 -15.73 3.14 -16.50
CA TYR A 279 -15.81 3.68 -17.86
C TYR A 279 -17.19 4.27 -18.18
N LYS A 280 -18.27 3.62 -17.73
CA LYS A 280 -19.66 4.10 -17.88
C LYS A 280 -20.05 5.19 -16.86
N GLY A 281 -19.12 5.61 -15.99
CA GLY A 281 -19.37 6.64 -14.98
C GLY A 281 -20.30 6.21 -13.83
N LYS A 282 -20.65 4.91 -13.73
CA LYS A 282 -21.49 4.39 -12.62
C LYS A 282 -20.77 4.43 -11.28
N LYS A 283 -19.43 4.38 -11.29
CA LYS A 283 -18.55 4.47 -10.11
C LYS A 283 -17.45 5.49 -10.37
N VAL A 284 -16.92 6.06 -9.28
CA VAL A 284 -15.83 7.04 -9.32
C VAL A 284 -14.76 6.66 -8.29
N ILE A 285 -13.49 6.82 -8.66
CA ILE A 285 -12.35 6.74 -7.75
C ILE A 285 -12.27 8.07 -7.02
N GLY A 286 -12.91 8.15 -5.85
CA GLY A 286 -13.06 9.40 -5.09
C GLY A 286 -11.72 9.99 -4.65
N SER A 287 -10.69 9.16 -4.48
CA SER A 287 -9.38 9.59 -3.99
C SER A 287 -8.59 10.51 -4.94
N MET A 288 -8.95 10.59 -6.23
CA MET A 288 -8.24 11.41 -7.22
C MET A 288 -8.71 12.87 -7.33
N GLY A 289 -9.60 13.36 -6.45
CA GLY A 289 -9.91 14.78 -6.33
C GLY A 289 -10.49 15.43 -7.61
N ILE A 290 -11.81 15.33 -7.80
CA ILE A 290 -12.69 16.10 -8.71
C ILE A 290 -12.06 16.62 -10.01
N ALA A 291 -12.16 15.82 -11.07
CA ALA A 291 -12.86 16.18 -12.29
C ALA A 291 -13.27 14.85 -12.93
N GLY A 292 -14.43 14.77 -13.58
CA GLY A 292 -14.82 13.60 -14.35
C GLY A 292 -13.77 13.30 -15.41
N MET A 293 -12.76 12.50 -15.08
CA MET A 293 -11.90 11.91 -16.09
C MET A 293 -12.82 11.01 -16.90
N GLU A 294 -13.07 11.40 -18.14
CA GLU A 294 -13.46 10.45 -19.16
C GLU A 294 -12.37 9.38 -19.20
N TRP A 295 -12.63 8.29 -18.49
CA TRP A 295 -11.70 7.22 -18.31
C TRP A 295 -11.27 6.70 -19.68
N LYS A 296 -10.02 6.95 -20.06
CA LYS A 296 -9.49 6.37 -21.29
C LYS A 296 -9.28 4.89 -21.03
N LYS A 297 -9.75 4.03 -21.93
CA LYS A 297 -9.61 2.56 -21.83
C LYS A 297 -8.17 2.13 -21.52
N HIS A 298 -7.19 2.82 -22.12
CA HIS A 298 -5.76 2.64 -21.87
C HIS A 298 -5.36 2.81 -20.39
N GLN A 299 -5.89 3.81 -19.67
CA GLN A 299 -5.55 4.03 -18.27
C GLN A 299 -6.03 2.87 -17.39
N LEU A 300 -7.22 2.33 -17.67
CA LEU A 300 -7.77 1.20 -16.93
C LEU A 300 -6.95 -0.06 -17.17
N ILE A 301 -6.51 -0.28 -18.42
CA ILE A 301 -5.60 -1.38 -18.77
C ILE A 301 -4.27 -1.24 -18.02
N ILE A 302 -3.69 -0.03 -17.97
CA ILE A 302 -2.48 0.21 -17.18
C ILE A 302 -2.70 -0.17 -15.73
N TYR A 303 -3.82 0.21 -15.10
CA TYR A 303 -4.06 -0.08 -13.68
C TYR A 303 -4.14 -1.59 -13.42
N CYS A 304 -4.80 -2.33 -14.31
CA CYS A 304 -4.84 -3.80 -14.28
C CYS A 304 -3.44 -4.41 -14.45
N LEU A 305 -2.64 -3.92 -15.41
CA LEU A 305 -1.28 -4.38 -15.65
C LEU A 305 -0.35 -4.08 -14.47
N THR A 306 -0.47 -2.90 -13.87
CA THR A 306 0.27 -2.54 -12.65
C THR A 306 -0.11 -3.46 -11.49
N GLY A 307 -1.39 -3.83 -11.35
CA GLY A 307 -1.83 -4.83 -10.38
C GLY A 307 -1.17 -6.18 -10.60
N LEU A 308 -1.23 -6.70 -11.82
CA LEU A 308 -0.62 -7.97 -12.20
C LEU A 308 0.90 -8.00 -11.93
N LEU A 309 1.61 -6.97 -12.42
CA LEU A 309 3.06 -6.83 -12.22
C LEU A 309 3.41 -6.68 -10.74
N SER A 310 2.63 -5.90 -9.99
CA SER A 310 2.84 -5.70 -8.56
C SER A 310 2.63 -6.98 -7.76
N GLY A 311 1.64 -7.81 -8.11
CA GLY A 311 1.43 -9.11 -7.50
C GLY A 311 2.59 -10.07 -7.81
N MET A 312 2.98 -10.17 -9.08
CA MET A 312 4.03 -11.08 -9.54
C MET A 312 5.40 -10.73 -8.93
N VAL A 313 5.82 -9.47 -9.08
CA VAL A 313 7.10 -9.00 -8.55
C VAL A 313 7.06 -8.95 -7.02
N GLY A 314 5.94 -8.52 -6.43
CA GLY A 314 5.82 -8.42 -4.97
C GLY A 314 5.91 -9.74 -4.24
N GLU A 315 5.38 -10.81 -4.85
CA GLU A 315 5.49 -12.15 -4.33
C GLU A 315 6.88 -12.75 -4.58
N LEU A 316 7.38 -12.65 -5.83
CA LEU A 316 8.71 -13.15 -6.21
C LEU A 316 9.84 -12.58 -5.34
N LEU A 317 9.79 -11.27 -5.04
CA LEU A 317 10.82 -10.58 -4.26
C LEU A 317 10.62 -10.66 -2.75
N ARG A 318 9.53 -11.30 -2.27
CA ARG A 318 9.19 -11.42 -0.83
C ARG A 318 8.97 -10.08 -0.09
N LEU A 319 8.85 -8.97 -0.81
CA LEU A 319 8.61 -7.62 -0.25
C LEU A 319 7.11 -7.31 -0.04
N GLY A 320 6.22 -7.96 -0.79
CA GLY A 320 4.78 -7.63 -0.86
C GLY A 320 4.45 -6.70 -2.03
N SER A 321 3.18 -6.52 -2.37
CA SER A 321 2.76 -5.71 -3.54
C SER A 321 2.83 -4.19 -3.31
N SER A 322 2.81 -3.75 -2.06
CA SER A 322 2.69 -2.35 -1.65
C SER A 322 3.86 -1.45 -2.07
N PHE A 323 5.09 -1.98 -2.17
CA PHE A 323 6.23 -1.12 -2.51
C PHE A 323 6.14 -0.59 -3.94
N ILE A 324 5.38 -1.25 -4.82
CA ILE A 324 5.05 -0.76 -6.16
C ILE A 324 3.77 0.10 -6.11
N LEU A 325 2.73 -0.38 -5.43
CA LEU A 325 1.42 0.30 -5.41
C LEU A 325 1.46 1.66 -4.71
N VAL A 326 2.22 1.82 -3.62
CA VAL A 326 2.24 3.07 -2.86
C VAL A 326 2.86 4.21 -3.67
N PRO A 327 4.08 4.08 -4.26
CA PRO A 327 4.61 5.08 -5.18
C PRO A 327 3.70 5.32 -6.40
N PHE A 328 3.11 4.26 -6.95
CA PHE A 328 2.18 4.38 -8.07
C PHE A 328 0.94 5.22 -7.71
N PHE A 329 0.31 4.99 -6.57
CA PHE A 329 -0.82 5.81 -6.11
C PHE A 329 -0.42 7.27 -5.86
N LEU A 330 0.80 7.52 -5.36
CA LEU A 330 1.33 8.88 -5.22
C LEU A 330 1.57 9.54 -6.57
N GLU A 331 1.95 8.77 -7.60
CA GLU A 331 2.08 9.26 -8.97
C GLU A 331 0.74 9.69 -9.56
N LEU A 332 -0.34 8.98 -9.21
CA LEU A 332 -1.72 9.34 -9.54
C LEU A 332 -2.24 10.56 -8.75
N GLY A 333 -1.42 11.17 -7.88
CA GLY A 333 -1.81 12.34 -7.08
C GLY A 333 -2.67 12.01 -5.85
N ILE A 334 -2.83 10.73 -5.52
CA ILE A 334 -3.58 10.29 -4.33
C ILE A 334 -2.80 10.70 -3.08
N ALA A 335 -3.52 11.23 -2.08
CA ALA A 335 -2.91 11.65 -0.83
C ALA A 335 -2.14 10.50 -0.14
N PRO A 336 -0.97 10.75 0.48
CA PRO A 336 -0.13 9.68 1.05
C PRO A 336 -0.83 8.78 2.06
N GLN A 337 -1.74 9.36 2.86
CA GLN A 337 -2.51 8.61 3.86
C GLN A 337 -3.50 7.62 3.22
N VAL A 338 -4.13 8.01 2.12
CA VAL A 338 -5.10 7.19 1.37
C VAL A 338 -4.37 6.11 0.58
N SER A 339 -3.24 6.48 -0.03
CA SER A 339 -2.36 5.54 -0.73
C SER A 339 -1.90 4.41 0.20
N SER A 340 -1.35 4.76 1.37
CA SER A 340 -0.90 3.78 2.38
C SER A 340 -2.04 2.90 2.90
N ALA A 341 -3.20 3.48 3.22
CA ALA A 341 -4.34 2.71 3.72
C ALA A 341 -4.93 1.77 2.65
N THR A 342 -5.08 2.24 1.41
CA THR A 342 -5.61 1.45 0.28
C THR A 342 -4.63 0.33 -0.08
N ALA A 343 -3.33 0.60 -0.09
CA ALA A 343 -2.30 -0.42 -0.29
C ALA A 343 -2.34 -1.46 0.83
N THR A 344 -2.51 -1.06 2.09
CA THR A 344 -2.61 -2.02 3.21
C THR A 344 -3.84 -2.91 3.09
N PHE A 345 -4.97 -2.35 2.63
CA PHE A 345 -6.19 -3.09 2.38
C PHE A 345 -5.99 -4.15 1.28
N ILE A 346 -5.32 -3.78 0.19
CA ILE A 346 -4.88 -4.73 -0.85
C ILE A 346 -3.95 -5.82 -0.27
N VAL A 347 -2.98 -5.41 0.56
CA VAL A 347 -2.02 -6.31 1.22
C VAL A 347 -2.71 -7.31 2.16
N MET A 348 -3.82 -6.93 2.82
CA MET A 348 -4.58 -7.84 3.67
C MET A 348 -5.11 -9.05 2.88
N PHE A 349 -5.68 -8.83 1.71
CA PHE A 349 -6.19 -9.91 0.85
C PHE A 349 -5.07 -10.69 0.16
N SER A 350 -4.01 -10.01 -0.29
CA SER A 350 -2.90 -10.69 -0.95
C SER A 350 -2.09 -11.56 0.03
N ALA A 351 -1.70 -11.02 1.18
CA ALA A 351 -0.89 -11.74 2.16
C ALA A 351 -1.64 -12.91 2.79
N SER A 352 -2.97 -12.78 3.00
CA SER A 352 -3.79 -13.90 3.46
C SER A 352 -3.89 -15.01 2.42
N LEU A 353 -4.04 -14.69 1.12
CA LEU A 353 -3.99 -15.69 0.05
C LEU A 353 -2.62 -16.39 0.00
N SER A 354 -1.52 -15.61 0.01
CA SER A 354 -0.16 -16.18 -0.02
C SER A 354 0.11 -17.06 1.21
N ALA A 355 -0.30 -16.65 2.40
CA ALA A 355 -0.12 -17.44 3.62
C ALA A 355 -0.81 -18.81 3.53
N ILE A 356 -2.00 -18.85 2.93
CA ILE A 356 -2.74 -20.10 2.68
C ILE A 356 -2.04 -20.92 1.59
N GLU A 357 -1.64 -20.30 0.47
CA GLU A 357 -0.94 -21.00 -0.61
C GLU A 357 0.33 -21.68 -0.09
N PHE A 358 1.10 -20.97 0.74
CA PHE A 358 2.28 -21.54 1.39
C PHE A 358 1.96 -22.60 2.44
N TYR A 359 0.86 -22.49 3.18
CA TYR A 359 0.43 -23.51 4.13
C TYR A 359 0.23 -24.88 3.48
N TYR A 360 -0.23 -24.90 2.23
CA TYR A 360 -0.38 -26.14 1.47
C TYR A 360 0.91 -26.58 0.77
N LEU A 361 1.76 -25.63 0.36
CA LEU A 361 3.00 -25.93 -0.37
C LEU A 361 4.14 -26.41 0.54
N THR A 362 4.32 -25.82 1.72
CA THR A 362 5.42 -26.16 2.63
C THR A 362 4.92 -26.32 4.07
N PRO A 363 5.18 -27.46 4.74
CA PRO A 363 4.88 -27.59 6.15
C PRO A 363 5.85 -26.71 6.95
N PHE A 364 5.31 -25.71 7.67
CA PHE A 364 6.09 -24.83 8.54
C PHE A 364 5.53 -24.87 9.97
N PRO A 365 6.32 -24.47 10.99
CA PRO A 365 5.89 -24.59 12.38
C PRO A 365 4.85 -23.53 12.75
N ILE A 366 3.57 -23.92 12.67
CA ILE A 366 2.37 -23.10 12.94
C ILE A 366 2.45 -22.32 14.26
N PRO A 367 2.95 -22.86 15.40
CA PRO A 367 3.01 -22.11 16.65
C PRO A 367 3.86 -20.82 16.56
N TYR A 368 5.01 -20.87 15.87
CA TYR A 368 5.85 -19.70 15.67
C TYR A 368 5.17 -18.69 14.76
N ALA A 369 4.49 -19.16 13.70
CA ALA A 369 3.75 -18.31 12.79
C ALA A 369 2.62 -17.54 13.51
N LEU A 370 1.83 -18.22 14.33
CA LEU A 370 0.77 -17.58 15.12
C LEU A 370 1.35 -16.58 16.12
N TYR A 371 2.41 -16.96 16.85
CA TYR A 371 3.06 -16.06 17.80
C TYR A 371 3.56 -14.77 17.12
N PHE A 372 4.34 -14.90 16.05
CA PHE A 372 4.87 -13.74 15.34
C PHE A 372 3.80 -12.93 14.60
N LEU A 373 2.70 -13.58 14.16
CA LEU A 373 1.52 -12.90 13.64
C LEU A 373 0.93 -11.94 14.68
N PHE A 374 0.75 -12.39 15.93
CA PHE A 374 0.26 -11.51 17.00
C PHE A 374 1.23 -10.38 17.30
N VAL A 375 2.53 -10.66 17.37
CA VAL A 375 3.56 -9.63 17.59
C VAL A 375 3.53 -8.57 16.49
N ALA A 376 3.49 -8.99 15.22
CA ALA A 376 3.41 -8.08 14.07
C ALA A 376 2.10 -7.28 14.05
N ALA A 377 0.97 -7.90 14.42
CA ALA A 377 -0.33 -7.24 14.53
C ALA A 377 -0.34 -6.14 15.61
N ILE A 378 0.22 -6.42 16.80
CA ILE A 378 0.35 -5.42 17.87
C ILE A 378 1.29 -4.30 17.41
N GLY A 379 2.44 -4.65 16.81
CA GLY A 379 3.38 -3.69 16.23
C GLY A 379 2.73 -2.78 15.20
N ALA A 380 1.93 -3.33 14.30
CA ALA A 380 1.18 -2.58 13.30
C ALA A 380 0.13 -1.65 13.92
N PHE A 381 -0.63 -2.13 14.92
CA PHE A 381 -1.61 -1.30 15.61
C PHE A 381 -0.97 -0.09 16.32
N VAL A 382 0.14 -0.33 17.03
CA VAL A 382 0.93 0.75 17.66
C VAL A 382 1.55 1.66 16.60
N GLY A 383 2.10 1.09 15.53
CA GLY A 383 2.68 1.81 14.40
C GLY A 383 1.70 2.78 13.75
N GLN A 384 0.44 2.36 13.52
CA GLN A 384 -0.61 3.25 13.03
C GLN A 384 -0.91 4.40 13.99
N HIS A 385 -0.94 4.13 15.30
CA HIS A 385 -1.17 5.16 16.30
C HIS A 385 -0.04 6.19 16.33
N VAL A 386 1.21 5.71 16.35
CA VAL A 386 2.42 6.55 16.36
C VAL A 386 2.57 7.31 15.04
N GLY A 387 2.42 6.64 13.90
CA GLY A 387 2.51 7.24 12.57
C GLY A 387 1.50 8.37 12.39
N ARG A 388 0.26 8.19 12.88
CA ARG A 388 -0.73 9.27 12.89
C ARG A 388 -0.31 10.43 13.79
N LYS A 389 0.11 10.14 15.03
CA LYS A 389 0.55 11.18 15.97
C LYS A 389 1.72 11.98 15.39
N MET A 390 2.64 11.31 14.70
CA MET A 390 3.76 11.90 13.99
C MET A 390 3.28 12.84 12.87
N ILE A 391 2.30 12.43 12.05
CA ILE A 391 1.71 13.28 10.99
C ILE A 391 1.04 14.52 11.60
N THR A 392 0.26 14.35 12.67
CA THR A 392 -0.42 15.48 13.34
C THR A 392 0.58 16.43 14.01
N LEU A 393 1.64 15.91 14.62
CA LEU A 393 2.69 16.71 15.27
C LEU A 393 3.51 17.50 14.25
N LEU A 394 3.91 16.86 13.15
CA LEU A 394 4.70 17.51 12.10
C LEU A 394 3.84 18.41 11.20
N GLY A 395 2.54 18.14 11.12
CA GLY A 395 1.59 18.81 10.23
C GLY A 395 1.85 18.51 8.75
N ARG A 396 2.42 17.33 8.45
CA ARG A 396 2.96 16.98 7.12
C ARG A 396 2.64 15.53 6.75
N PRO A 397 1.68 15.27 5.85
CA PRO A 397 1.36 13.93 5.35
C PRO A 397 2.52 13.27 4.59
N SER A 398 3.40 14.05 3.94
CA SER A 398 4.56 13.56 3.20
C SER A 398 5.55 12.71 4.01
N VAL A 399 5.50 12.76 5.35
CA VAL A 399 6.32 11.91 6.24
C VAL A 399 6.11 10.43 5.95
N ILE A 400 4.90 10.01 5.54
CA ILE A 400 4.62 8.62 5.14
C ILE A 400 5.55 8.18 4.00
N ILE A 401 5.79 9.06 3.02
CA ILE A 401 6.63 8.75 1.86
C ILE A 401 8.07 8.48 2.30
N PHE A 402 8.61 9.26 3.24
CA PHE A 402 9.94 9.02 3.79
C PHE A 402 10.04 7.69 4.55
N VAL A 403 9.00 7.32 5.30
CA VAL A 403 8.94 6.01 5.96
C VAL A 403 8.92 4.87 4.93
N VAL A 404 8.19 5.03 3.81
CA VAL A 404 8.18 4.06 2.70
C VAL A 404 9.57 3.91 2.08
N VAL A 405 10.22 5.03 1.74
CA VAL A 405 11.59 5.04 1.17
C VAL A 405 12.57 4.36 2.12
N PHE A 406 12.53 4.71 3.42
CA PHE A 406 13.37 4.09 4.44
C PHE A 406 13.14 2.58 4.53
N ASN A 407 11.88 2.15 4.52
CA ASN A 407 11.53 0.73 4.60
C ASN A 407 12.02 -0.04 3.37
N ILE A 408 11.81 0.50 2.16
CA ILE A 408 12.31 -0.10 0.91
C ILE A 408 13.84 -0.24 0.97
N PHE A 409 14.55 0.79 1.42
CA PHE A 409 16.01 0.77 1.54
C PHE A 409 16.49 -0.31 2.52
N VAL A 410 15.93 -0.36 3.73
CA VAL A 410 16.27 -1.36 4.75
C VAL A 410 15.96 -2.77 4.26
N CYS A 411 14.78 -3.00 3.68
CA CYS A 411 14.41 -4.31 3.14
C CYS A 411 15.36 -4.78 2.04
N THR A 412 15.83 -3.85 1.20
CA THR A 412 16.74 -4.17 0.09
C THR A 412 18.10 -4.62 0.60
N ILE A 413 18.65 -3.94 1.60
CA ILE A 413 19.92 -4.33 2.23
C ILE A 413 19.76 -5.69 2.90
N LEU A 414 18.69 -5.88 3.68
CA LEU A 414 18.51 -7.12 4.43
C LEU A 414 18.26 -8.32 3.51
N LEU A 415 17.28 -8.25 2.61
CA LEU A 415 16.98 -9.35 1.67
C LEU A 415 18.11 -9.57 0.66
N GLY A 416 18.74 -8.49 0.19
CA GLY A 416 19.92 -8.58 -0.67
C GLY A 416 21.05 -9.31 0.05
N GLY A 417 21.31 -8.98 1.31
CA GLY A 417 22.31 -9.65 2.15
C GLY A 417 22.00 -11.14 2.36
N VAL A 418 20.75 -11.48 2.68
CA VAL A 418 20.29 -12.88 2.78
C VAL A 418 20.58 -13.62 1.47
N GLY A 419 20.18 -13.06 0.34
CA GLY A 419 20.35 -13.69 -0.97
C GLY A 419 21.81 -13.92 -1.37
N ILE A 420 22.71 -12.99 -1.00
CA ILE A 420 24.15 -13.13 -1.25
C ILE A 420 24.75 -14.23 -0.36
N VAL A 421 24.40 -14.27 0.93
CA VAL A 421 24.92 -15.29 1.85
C VAL A 421 24.49 -16.69 1.41
N ASP A 422 23.20 -16.88 1.09
CA ASP A 422 22.67 -18.16 0.59
C ASP A 422 23.33 -18.58 -0.74
N ALA A 423 23.61 -17.62 -1.63
CA ALA A 423 24.32 -17.91 -2.87
C ALA A 423 25.77 -18.38 -2.63
N ILE A 424 26.49 -17.75 -1.70
CA ILE A 424 27.87 -18.13 -1.34
C ILE A 424 27.88 -19.52 -0.71
N GLU A 425 26.97 -19.79 0.24
CA GLU A 425 26.86 -21.09 0.91
C GLU A 425 26.60 -22.22 -0.09
N LYS A 426 25.69 -22.03 -1.05
CA LYS A 426 25.42 -23.01 -2.12
C LYS A 426 26.64 -23.26 -3.01
N ILE A 427 27.46 -22.25 -3.29
CA ILE A 427 28.70 -22.38 -4.06
C ILE A 427 29.74 -23.18 -3.27
N GLU A 428 29.92 -22.89 -1.98
CA GLU A 428 30.87 -23.60 -1.11
C GLU A 428 30.51 -25.09 -0.96
N LEU A 429 29.21 -25.38 -0.80
CA LEU A 429 28.69 -26.74 -0.68
C LEU A 429 28.60 -27.49 -2.03
N LYS A 430 29.02 -26.86 -3.15
CA LYS A 430 28.90 -27.39 -4.52
C LYS A 430 27.48 -27.87 -4.86
N GLN A 431 26.47 -27.18 -4.34
CA GLN A 431 25.07 -27.51 -4.59
C GLN A 431 24.60 -26.99 -5.96
N TYR A 432 23.48 -27.53 -6.44
CA TYR A 432 22.89 -27.13 -7.72
C TYR A 432 22.35 -25.69 -7.67
N LEU A 433 22.93 -24.80 -8.48
CA LEU A 433 22.59 -23.37 -8.56
C LEU A 433 21.60 -23.02 -9.68
N GLY A 434 21.14 -24.04 -10.43
CA GLY A 434 20.25 -23.87 -11.57
C GLY A 434 18.77 -23.75 -11.19
N PHE A 435 17.92 -23.72 -12.22
CA PHE A 435 16.47 -23.65 -12.06
C PHE A 435 15.92 -24.95 -11.45
N ARG A 436 15.00 -24.82 -10.49
CA ARG A 436 14.33 -25.98 -9.90
C ARG A 436 13.18 -26.43 -10.81
N ASN A 437 12.92 -27.73 -10.85
CA ASN A 437 11.83 -28.30 -11.64
C ASN A 437 10.51 -28.26 -10.86
N LEU A 438 9.54 -27.46 -11.32
CA LEU A 438 8.18 -27.41 -10.74
C LEU A 438 7.49 -28.78 -10.66
N CYS A 439 7.77 -29.67 -11.62
CA CYS A 439 7.07 -30.94 -11.77
C CYS A 439 7.79 -32.12 -11.11
N GLN A 440 8.99 -31.92 -10.58
CA GLN A 440 9.75 -33.00 -9.97
C GLN A 440 9.40 -33.02 -8.48
N ARG A 441 8.55 -33.99 -8.11
CA ARG A 441 8.00 -34.19 -6.76
C ARG A 441 9.11 -34.00 -5.72
N HIS A 442 8.95 -33.03 -4.81
CA HIS A 442 9.64 -33.08 -3.52
C HIS A 442 9.07 -34.29 -2.79
N ALA A 443 9.78 -35.42 -2.92
CA ALA A 443 9.54 -36.64 -2.17
C ALA A 443 10.27 -36.58 -0.84
#